data_AF-A0A0M3DK20-F1
#
_entry.id   AF-A0A0M3DK20-F1
#
_cell.length_a   1.000
_cell.length_b   1.000
_cell.length_c   1.000
_cell.angle_alpha   90.00
_cell.angle_beta   90.00
_cell.angle_gamma   90.00
#
_symmetry.space_group_name_H-M   'P 1'
#
loop_
_entity.id
_entity.type
_entity.pdbx_description
1 polymer ?
#
loop_
_entity_poly.entity_id
_entity_poly.type
_entity_poly.pdbx_seq_one_letter_code
_entity_poly.pdbx_strand_id
1 'polypeptide(L)'
;MYFKLAFENVRKSFKIYRIYFLTMGLAVSIFYSFNSIESQQAILDLSKSKENPIDLLINSIEIISIFVSFILGGLILYANNFLIKKRKKELGIYRTLGMSNLKISQVIVIETVIVGILSLVVGLLIGLVLSQGLSAFASKLFEVDMSKYKFIISSNAIQKTIVYFGIIFLIVMIFNVITISRYKIIDLVNASKKVENIKFKNPIVYVLTFFTSTYLLLTSYKSVINLLPNELTNYIVLKIVGFGILGTFLFFYSLAGVFLY
;
A
#
# COMPACT_ATOMS: atom_id res chain seq x y z
N MET A 1 -26.19 -4.79 -18.86
CA MET A 1 -26.21 -6.15 -18.28
C MET A 1 -25.01 -6.41 -17.34
N TYR A 2 -23.76 -6.26 -17.79
CA TYR A 2 -22.57 -6.57 -16.96
C TYR A 2 -22.41 -5.72 -15.69
N PHE A 3 -22.75 -4.42 -15.73
CA PHE A 3 -22.75 -3.57 -14.53
C PHE A 3 -23.70 -4.06 -13.43
N LYS A 4 -24.92 -4.48 -13.80
CA LYS A 4 -25.90 -5.03 -12.86
C LYS A 4 -25.40 -6.33 -12.24
N LEU A 5 -24.83 -7.21 -13.05
CA LEU A 5 -24.25 -8.47 -12.60
C LEU A 5 -23.05 -8.24 -11.65
N ALA A 6 -22.14 -7.34 -12.01
CA ALA A 6 -21.01 -6.96 -11.15
C ALA A 6 -21.46 -6.38 -9.80
N PHE A 7 -22.44 -5.47 -9.82
CA PHE A 7 -22.97 -4.89 -8.58
C PHE A 7 -23.63 -5.94 -7.68
N GLU A 8 -24.43 -6.85 -8.26
CA GLU A 8 -25.03 -7.96 -7.51
C GLU A 8 -23.97 -8.90 -6.94
N ASN A 9 -22.89 -9.18 -7.68
CA ASN A 9 -21.80 -10.01 -7.21
C ASN A 9 -21.05 -9.38 -6.02
N VAL A 10 -20.72 -8.09 -6.09
CA VAL A 10 -20.09 -7.36 -4.96
C VAL A 10 -20.99 -7.41 -3.72
N ARG A 11 -22.30 -7.20 -3.90
CA ARG A 11 -23.27 -7.23 -2.80
C ARG A 11 -23.43 -8.64 -2.21
N LYS A 12 -23.60 -9.67 -3.04
CA LYS A 12 -23.83 -11.06 -2.58
C LYS A 12 -22.57 -11.69 -1.98
N SER A 13 -21.39 -11.35 -2.51
CA SER A 13 -20.10 -11.90 -2.06
C SER A 13 -19.33 -10.94 -1.14
N PHE A 14 -20.02 -10.06 -0.41
CA PHE A 14 -19.42 -8.99 0.39
C PHE A 14 -18.31 -9.45 1.35
N LYS A 15 -18.42 -10.65 1.94
CA LYS A 15 -17.39 -11.20 2.86
C LYS A 15 -16.02 -11.32 2.20
N ILE A 16 -15.96 -11.68 0.93
CA ILE A 16 -14.71 -11.81 0.16
C ILE A 16 -14.20 -10.42 -0.23
N TYR A 17 -15.10 -9.56 -0.70
CA TYR A 17 -14.76 -8.20 -1.14
C TYR A 17 -14.34 -7.27 -0.01
N ARG A 18 -14.83 -7.48 1.22
CA ARG A 18 -14.48 -6.66 2.38
C ARG A 18 -12.99 -6.66 2.68
N ILE A 19 -12.28 -7.78 2.50
CA ILE A 19 -10.83 -7.84 2.73
C ILE A 19 -10.13 -6.92 1.73
N TYR A 20 -10.46 -7.05 0.44
CA TYR A 20 -9.90 -6.21 -0.61
C TYR A 20 -10.21 -4.71 -0.41
N PHE A 21 -11.47 -4.40 -0.08
CA PHE A 21 -11.92 -3.05 0.26
C PHE A 21 -11.13 -2.46 1.44
N LEU A 22 -10.98 -3.21 2.54
CA LEU A 22 -10.25 -2.76 3.72
C LEU A 22 -8.78 -2.52 3.41
N THR A 23 -8.12 -3.43 2.70
CA THR A 23 -6.72 -3.29 2.31
C THR A 23 -6.52 -2.04 1.45
N MET A 24 -7.42 -1.79 0.50
CA MET A 24 -7.35 -0.65 -0.40
C MET A 24 -7.67 0.68 0.32
N GLY A 25 -8.70 0.68 1.16
CA GLY A 25 -9.07 1.84 1.97
C GLY A 25 -7.96 2.22 2.96
N LEU A 26 -7.35 1.25 3.63
CA LEU A 26 -6.20 1.50 4.51
C LEU A 26 -4.99 2.03 3.74
N ALA A 27 -4.69 1.47 2.56
CA ALA A 27 -3.61 1.97 1.72
C ALA A 27 -3.82 3.46 1.35
N VAL A 28 -5.03 3.81 0.90
CA VAL A 28 -5.40 5.21 0.59
C VAL A 28 -5.30 6.09 1.84
N SER A 29 -5.77 5.61 2.99
CA SER A 29 -5.75 6.35 4.25
C SER A 29 -4.33 6.66 4.71
N ILE A 30 -3.44 5.66 4.67
CA ILE A 30 -2.03 5.79 5.04
C ILE A 30 -1.33 6.73 4.06
N PHE A 31 -1.56 6.58 2.75
CA PHE A 31 -0.92 7.41 1.74
C PHE A 31 -1.32 8.88 1.86
N TYR A 32 -2.61 9.17 2.05
CA TYR A 32 -3.08 10.52 2.31
C TYR A 32 -2.47 11.08 3.61
N SER A 33 -2.52 10.31 4.70
CA SER A 33 -1.99 10.74 5.99
C SER A 33 -0.52 11.11 5.90
N PHE A 34 0.28 10.30 5.19
CA PHE A 34 1.69 10.55 4.96
C PHE A 34 1.94 11.83 4.14
N ASN A 35 1.26 11.99 3.00
CA ASN A 35 1.43 13.15 2.13
C ASN A 35 0.86 14.46 2.72
N SER A 36 -0.06 14.36 3.70
CA SER A 36 -0.60 15.53 4.38
C SER A 36 0.41 16.20 5.31
N ILE A 37 1.48 15.49 5.72
CA ILE A 37 2.48 15.96 6.69
C ILE A 37 3.12 17.28 6.24
N GLU A 38 3.40 17.45 4.94
CA GLU A 38 3.96 18.68 4.34
C GLU A 38 3.13 19.93 4.67
N SER A 39 1.82 19.78 4.78
CA SER A 39 0.88 20.89 5.03
C SER A 39 0.50 21.07 6.49
N GLN A 40 1.02 20.24 7.39
CA GLN A 40 0.70 20.33 8.81
C GLN A 40 1.40 21.52 9.47
N GLN A 41 0.74 22.07 10.48
CA GLN A 41 1.19 23.27 11.16
C GLN A 41 2.56 23.12 11.82
N ALA A 42 2.89 21.94 12.34
CA ALA A 42 4.21 21.63 12.90
C ALA A 42 5.33 21.89 11.88
N ILE A 43 5.14 21.48 10.62
CA ILE A 43 6.10 21.76 9.55
C ILE A 43 6.05 23.23 9.15
N LEU A 44 4.86 23.83 9.02
CA LEU A 44 4.73 25.22 8.59
C LEU A 44 5.35 26.24 9.56
N ASP A 45 5.27 25.99 10.87
CA ASP A 45 5.89 26.86 11.88
C ASP A 45 7.41 26.67 11.94
N LEU A 46 7.91 25.46 11.68
CA LEU A 46 9.34 25.21 11.41
C LEU A 46 9.80 25.89 10.11
N SER A 47 8.98 25.90 9.05
CA SER A 47 9.34 26.49 7.75
C SER A 47 9.48 28.02 7.73
N LYS A 48 8.88 28.72 8.71
CA LYS A 48 8.94 30.19 8.80
C LYS A 48 10.32 30.72 9.20
N SER A 49 11.23 29.88 9.70
CA SER A 49 12.58 30.28 10.10
C SER A 49 13.56 30.47 8.93
N LYS A 50 13.15 30.23 7.67
CA LYS A 50 13.93 30.49 6.43
C LYS A 50 15.42 30.11 6.55
N GLU A 51 15.70 28.87 6.91
CA GLU A 51 17.02 28.29 6.69
C GLU A 51 16.94 27.13 5.67
N ASN A 52 17.96 27.03 4.81
CA ASN A 52 18.21 25.96 3.83
C ASN A 52 17.86 24.49 4.25
N PRO A 53 17.94 24.05 5.53
CA PRO A 53 17.49 22.71 5.95
C PRO A 53 16.02 22.36 5.67
N ILE A 54 15.11 23.33 5.57
CA ILE A 54 13.67 23.05 5.39
C ILE A 54 13.37 22.51 3.97
N ASP A 55 14.02 23.05 2.95
CA ASP A 55 13.82 22.63 1.56
C ASP A 55 14.33 21.19 1.33
N LEU A 56 15.42 20.81 2.00
CA LEU A 56 15.94 19.43 1.99
C LEU A 56 14.99 18.44 2.67
N LEU A 57 14.30 18.85 3.74
CA LEU A 57 13.29 18.03 4.41
C LEU A 57 12.06 17.83 3.52
N ILE A 58 11.57 18.88 2.87
CA ILE A 58 10.43 18.80 1.95
C ILE A 58 10.76 17.87 0.77
N ASN A 59 11.92 18.03 0.14
CA ASN A 59 12.34 17.17 -0.97
C ASN A 59 12.52 15.70 -0.54
N SER A 60 12.94 15.47 0.72
CA SER A 60 13.04 14.11 1.28
C SER A 60 11.67 13.44 1.43
N ILE A 61 10.63 14.19 1.82
CA ILE A 61 9.26 13.68 1.94
C ILE A 61 8.72 13.24 0.56
N GLU A 62 9.04 13.97 -0.51
CA GLU A 62 8.62 13.60 -1.87
C GLU A 62 9.22 12.26 -2.31
N ILE A 63 10.53 12.07 -2.08
CA ILE A 63 11.22 10.80 -2.37
C ILE A 63 10.55 9.67 -1.59
N ILE A 64 10.34 9.85 -0.28
CA ILE A 64 9.71 8.83 0.56
C ILE A 64 8.27 8.56 0.09
N SER A 65 7.52 9.57 -0.34
CA SER A 65 6.15 9.41 -0.85
C SER A 65 6.10 8.48 -2.07
N ILE A 66 7.03 8.65 -3.02
CA ILE A 66 7.15 7.75 -4.19
C ILE A 66 7.41 6.32 -3.74
N PHE A 67 8.33 6.11 -2.78
CA PHE A 67 8.62 4.79 -2.24
C PHE A 67 7.42 4.16 -1.52
N VAL A 68 6.71 4.93 -0.68
CA VAL A 68 5.50 4.46 0.00
C VAL A 68 4.43 4.06 -1.01
N SER A 69 4.26 4.83 -2.09
CA SER A 69 3.33 4.47 -3.16
C SER A 69 3.68 3.14 -3.82
N PHE A 70 4.96 2.84 -4.02
CA PHE A 70 5.38 1.57 -4.62
C PHE A 70 5.03 0.38 -3.72
N ILE A 71 5.30 0.49 -2.42
CA ILE A 71 4.97 -0.55 -1.42
C ILE A 71 3.45 -0.77 -1.37
N LEU A 72 2.67 0.32 -1.28
CA LEU A 72 1.22 0.24 -1.26
C LEU A 72 0.64 -0.31 -2.57
N GLY A 73 1.24 0.03 -3.71
CA GLY A 73 0.90 -0.54 -5.01
C GLY A 73 1.09 -2.06 -5.04
N GLY A 74 2.20 -2.55 -4.51
CA GLY A 74 2.45 -4.00 -4.37
C GLY A 74 1.41 -4.68 -3.47
N LEU A 75 1.06 -4.06 -2.35
CA LEU A 75 0.03 -4.54 -1.42
C LEU A 75 -1.38 -4.57 -2.07
N ILE A 76 -1.73 -3.55 -2.86
CA ILE A 76 -2.97 -3.51 -3.64
C ILE A 76 -3.00 -4.62 -4.70
N LEU A 77 -1.91 -4.82 -5.44
CA LEU A 77 -1.79 -5.90 -6.42
C LEU A 77 -1.93 -7.28 -5.78
N TYR A 78 -1.30 -7.48 -4.62
CA TYR A 78 -1.44 -8.72 -3.85
C TYR A 78 -2.88 -8.96 -3.41
N ALA A 79 -3.54 -7.94 -2.85
CA ALA A 79 -4.93 -8.04 -2.41
C ALA A 79 -5.90 -8.35 -3.57
N ASN A 80 -5.65 -7.75 -4.73
CA ASN A 80 -6.41 -8.02 -5.95
C ASN A 80 -6.20 -9.48 -6.43
N ASN A 81 -4.96 -9.96 -6.44
CA ASN A 81 -4.66 -11.35 -6.76
C ASN A 81 -5.32 -12.33 -5.79
N PHE A 82 -5.35 -12.00 -4.50
CA PHE A 82 -6.05 -12.77 -3.49
C PHE A 82 -7.56 -12.87 -3.79
N LEU A 83 -8.20 -11.75 -4.14
CA LEU A 83 -9.62 -11.72 -4.53
C LEU A 83 -9.89 -12.62 -5.73
N ILE A 84 -9.08 -12.52 -6.80
CA ILE A 84 -9.21 -13.36 -8.00
C ILE A 84 -9.01 -14.84 -7.63
N LYS A 85 -7.99 -15.16 -6.82
CA LYS A 85 -7.72 -16.54 -6.38
C LYS A 85 -8.93 -17.13 -5.63
N LYS A 86 -9.55 -16.38 -4.72
CA LYS A 86 -10.73 -16.84 -3.98
C LYS A 86 -11.97 -17.05 -4.86
N ARG A 87 -12.04 -16.37 -6.01
CA ARG A 87 -13.17 -16.44 -6.93
C ARG A 87 -12.98 -17.36 -8.13
N LYS A 88 -11.83 -18.04 -8.26
CA LYS A 88 -11.56 -18.92 -9.42
C LYS A 88 -12.66 -19.92 -9.75
N LYS A 89 -13.32 -20.52 -8.74
CA LYS A 89 -14.45 -21.43 -8.94
C LYS A 89 -15.66 -20.75 -9.59
N GLU A 90 -16.01 -19.55 -9.11
CA GLU A 90 -17.10 -18.73 -9.67
C GLU A 90 -16.81 -18.40 -11.15
N LEU A 91 -15.57 -18.02 -11.46
CA LEU A 91 -15.13 -17.75 -12.84
C LEU A 91 -15.15 -19.01 -13.71
N GLY A 92 -14.89 -20.18 -13.12
CA GLY A 92 -15.03 -21.47 -13.77
C GLY A 92 -16.47 -21.74 -14.21
N ILE A 93 -17.45 -21.46 -13.34
CA ILE A 93 -18.89 -21.62 -13.62
C ILE A 93 -19.33 -20.70 -14.76
N TYR A 94 -18.92 -19.43 -14.75
CA TYR A 94 -19.21 -18.51 -15.86
C TYR A 94 -18.69 -19.06 -17.20
N ARG A 95 -17.52 -19.69 -17.17
CA ARG A 95 -16.91 -20.25 -18.39
C ARG A 95 -17.56 -21.54 -18.85
N THR A 96 -18.01 -22.41 -17.95
CA THR A 96 -18.79 -23.60 -18.32
C THR A 96 -20.15 -23.25 -18.90
N LEU A 97 -20.73 -22.11 -18.50
CA LEU A 97 -21.96 -21.55 -19.06
C LEU A 97 -21.73 -20.80 -20.40
N GLY A 98 -20.52 -20.87 -20.96
CA GLY A 98 -20.21 -20.30 -22.28
C GLY A 98 -19.77 -18.84 -22.29
N MET A 99 -19.52 -18.19 -21.14
CA MET A 99 -18.93 -16.85 -21.15
C MET A 99 -17.48 -16.89 -21.63
N SER A 100 -17.16 -16.00 -22.58
CA SER A 100 -15.77 -15.82 -23.05
C SER A 100 -14.90 -15.16 -21.99
N ASN A 101 -13.58 -15.42 -22.05
CA ASN A 101 -12.63 -14.84 -21.10
C ASN A 101 -12.71 -13.30 -21.03
N LEU A 102 -12.93 -12.64 -22.17
CA LEU A 102 -13.06 -11.19 -22.25
C LEU A 102 -14.29 -10.68 -21.48
N LYS A 103 -15.43 -11.37 -21.58
CA LYS A 103 -16.65 -11.01 -20.83
C LYS A 103 -16.43 -11.20 -19.32
N ILE A 104 -15.74 -12.27 -18.92
CA ILE A 104 -15.40 -12.51 -17.51
C ILE A 104 -14.45 -11.42 -16.99
N SER A 105 -13.42 -11.06 -17.76
CA SER A 105 -12.51 -9.96 -17.41
C SER A 105 -13.24 -8.63 -17.26
N GLN A 106 -14.19 -8.30 -18.14
CA GLN A 106 -14.99 -7.09 -18.05
C GLN A 106 -15.82 -7.03 -16.76
N VAL A 107 -16.45 -8.15 -16.37
CA VAL A 107 -17.19 -8.23 -15.11
C VAL A 107 -16.26 -7.95 -13.92
N ILE A 108 -15.10 -8.61 -13.87
CA ILE A 108 -14.14 -8.41 -12.78
C ILE A 108 -13.62 -6.97 -12.73
N VAL A 109 -13.30 -6.37 -13.88
CA VAL A 109 -12.86 -4.96 -13.91
C VAL A 109 -13.93 -4.05 -13.34
N ILE A 110 -15.21 -4.24 -13.71
CA ILE A 110 -16.30 -3.43 -13.15
C ILE A 110 -16.45 -3.65 -11.64
N GLU A 111 -16.37 -4.89 -11.16
CA GLU A 111 -16.41 -5.19 -9.73
C GLU A 111 -15.26 -4.52 -8.97
N THR A 112 -14.04 -4.62 -9.52
CA THR A 112 -12.85 -3.96 -9.00
C THR A 112 -13.08 -2.45 -8.95
N VAL A 113 -13.57 -1.82 -10.03
CA VAL A 113 -13.88 -0.37 -10.11
C VAL A 113 -14.85 0.07 -9.01
N ILE A 114 -15.96 -0.65 -8.85
CA ILE A 114 -16.96 -0.33 -7.80
C ILE A 114 -16.29 -0.32 -6.42
N VAL A 115 -15.52 -1.37 -6.11
CA VAL A 115 -14.86 -1.47 -4.82
C VAL A 115 -13.74 -0.45 -4.67
N GLY A 116 -12.99 -0.16 -5.73
CA GLY A 116 -11.90 0.82 -5.72
C GLY A 116 -12.38 2.25 -5.48
N ILE A 117 -13.48 2.66 -6.13
CA ILE A 117 -14.09 3.99 -5.90
C ILE A 117 -14.56 4.10 -4.45
N LEU A 118 -15.28 3.09 -3.94
CA LEU A 118 -15.74 3.07 -2.55
C LEU A 118 -14.55 3.12 -1.58
N SER A 119 -13.48 2.38 -1.86
CA SER A 119 -12.27 2.34 -1.03
C SER A 119 -11.53 3.68 -1.04
N LEU A 120 -11.49 4.38 -2.18
CA LEU A 120 -10.89 5.70 -2.28
C LEU A 120 -11.66 6.73 -1.45
N VAL A 121 -12.99 6.75 -1.56
CA VAL A 121 -13.83 7.68 -0.80
C VAL A 121 -13.69 7.43 0.70
N VAL A 122 -13.88 6.17 1.13
CA VAL A 122 -13.78 5.82 2.55
C VAL A 122 -12.35 5.97 3.07
N GLY A 123 -11.36 5.60 2.27
CA GLY A 123 -9.95 5.75 2.62
C GLY A 123 -9.51 7.20 2.77
N LEU A 124 -10.00 8.11 1.93
CA LEU A 124 -9.74 9.54 2.11
C LEU A 124 -10.40 10.08 3.38
N LEU A 125 -11.65 9.69 3.68
CA LEU A 125 -12.34 10.09 4.91
C LEU A 125 -11.59 9.60 6.16
N ILE A 126 -11.18 8.34 6.18
CA ILE A 126 -10.39 7.78 7.28
C ILE A 126 -9.01 8.43 7.34
N GLY A 127 -8.36 8.65 6.20
CA GLY A 127 -7.08 9.35 6.09
C GLY A 127 -7.12 10.76 6.64
N LEU A 128 -8.21 11.50 6.40
CA LEU A 128 -8.41 12.83 6.97
C LEU A 128 -8.38 12.77 8.50
N VAL A 129 -9.10 11.84 9.12
CA VAL A 129 -9.10 11.67 10.57
C VAL A 129 -7.73 11.21 11.08
N LEU A 130 -7.10 10.25 10.41
CA LEU A 130 -5.77 9.73 10.78
C LEU A 130 -4.68 10.80 10.69
N SER A 131 -4.73 11.67 9.66
CA SER A 131 -3.77 12.75 9.48
C SER A 131 -3.79 13.74 10.64
N GLN A 132 -4.96 14.04 11.19
CA GLN A 132 -5.08 14.90 12.36
C GLN A 132 -4.50 14.23 13.61
N GLY A 133 -4.79 12.93 13.81
CA GLY A 133 -4.22 12.16 14.91
C GLY A 133 -2.69 12.15 14.87
N LEU A 134 -2.11 11.94 13.68
CA LEU A 134 -0.66 12.02 13.45
C LEU A 134 -0.13 13.44 13.72
N SER A 135 -0.86 14.47 13.29
CA SER A 135 -0.47 15.87 13.51
C SER A 135 -0.47 16.24 15.00
N ALA A 136 -1.51 15.85 15.74
CA ALA A 136 -1.57 16.07 17.18
C ALA A 136 -0.46 15.31 17.92
N PHE A 137 -0.17 14.08 17.50
CA PHE A 137 0.94 13.30 18.04
C PHE A 137 2.29 13.97 17.78
N ALA A 138 2.52 14.45 16.55
CA ALA A 138 3.73 15.18 16.17
C ALA A 138 3.89 16.49 16.96
N SER A 139 2.84 17.31 17.06
CA SER A 139 2.87 18.55 17.84
C SER A 139 3.22 18.32 19.31
N LYS A 140 2.73 17.23 19.91
CA LYS A 140 3.11 16.85 21.28
C LYS A 140 4.59 16.45 21.40
N LEU A 141 5.12 15.75 20.39
CA LEU A 141 6.53 15.34 20.37
C LEU A 141 7.49 16.52 20.20
N PHE A 142 7.08 17.55 19.45
CA PHE A 142 7.87 18.75 19.17
C PHE A 142 7.55 19.94 20.09
N GLU A 143 6.80 19.72 21.18
CA GLU A 143 6.42 20.75 22.16
C GLU A 143 5.76 22.01 21.55
N VAL A 144 5.05 21.84 20.44
CA VAL A 144 4.36 22.95 19.76
C VAL A 144 3.08 23.30 20.52
N ASP A 145 2.83 24.61 20.73
CA ASP A 145 1.63 25.14 21.38
C ASP A 145 0.33 24.57 20.77
N MET A 146 -0.31 23.65 21.51
CA MET A 146 -1.58 23.03 21.11
C MET A 146 -2.73 24.03 21.02
N SER A 147 -2.61 25.20 21.63
CA SER A 147 -3.59 26.30 21.57
C SER A 147 -3.78 26.87 20.16
N LYS A 148 -2.83 26.64 19.25
CA LYS A 148 -2.89 27.09 17.85
C LYS A 148 -3.26 25.99 16.87
N TYR A 149 -3.55 24.76 17.32
CA TYR A 149 -3.81 23.63 16.42
C TYR A 149 -5.01 23.90 15.51
N LYS A 150 -4.76 23.98 14.21
CA LYS A 150 -5.82 24.09 13.19
C LYS A 150 -5.97 22.77 12.46
N PHE A 151 -7.22 22.36 12.26
CA PHE A 151 -7.56 21.26 11.36
C PHE A 151 -7.19 21.68 9.93
N ILE A 152 -6.12 21.09 9.39
CA ILE A 152 -5.66 21.40 8.03
C ILE A 152 -6.02 20.23 7.12
N ILE A 153 -6.73 20.55 6.05
CA ILE A 153 -6.98 19.63 4.94
C ILE A 153 -6.01 19.99 3.82
N SER A 154 -5.19 19.02 3.44
CA SER A 154 -4.21 19.21 2.38
C SER A 154 -4.82 18.94 1.02
N SER A 155 -5.17 19.99 0.27
CA SER A 155 -5.66 19.80 -1.11
C SER A 155 -4.60 19.12 -1.99
N ASN A 156 -3.31 19.40 -1.77
CA ASN A 156 -2.21 18.77 -2.49
C ASN A 156 -2.14 17.26 -2.19
N ALA A 157 -2.26 16.86 -0.92
CA ALA A 157 -2.24 15.43 -0.57
C ALA A 157 -3.46 14.67 -1.12
N ILE A 158 -4.65 15.29 -1.18
CA ILE A 158 -5.82 14.70 -1.83
C ILE A 158 -5.51 14.45 -3.32
N GLN A 159 -4.98 15.45 -4.03
CA GLN A 159 -4.65 15.32 -5.44
C GLN A 159 -3.57 14.25 -5.68
N LYS A 160 -2.46 14.28 -4.93
CA LYS A 160 -1.42 13.22 -4.97
C LYS A 160 -2.07 11.85 -4.72
N THR A 161 -2.94 11.71 -3.72
CA THR A 161 -3.60 10.42 -3.43
C THR A 161 -4.46 9.93 -4.58
N ILE A 162 -5.30 10.78 -5.16
CA ILE A 162 -6.17 10.40 -6.29
C ILE A 162 -5.34 9.98 -7.51
N VAL A 163 -4.30 10.73 -7.84
CA VAL A 163 -3.45 10.45 -9.01
C VAL A 163 -2.67 9.14 -8.84
N TYR A 164 -1.95 8.98 -7.73
CA TYR A 164 -1.14 7.77 -7.50
C TYR A 164 -2.01 6.52 -7.35
N PHE A 165 -3.12 6.63 -6.62
CA PHE A 165 -4.09 5.55 -6.55
C PHE A 165 -4.66 5.22 -7.92
N GLY A 166 -5.03 6.22 -8.72
CA GLY A 166 -5.52 6.03 -10.09
C GLY A 166 -4.53 5.28 -10.97
N ILE A 167 -3.25 5.65 -10.94
CA ILE A 167 -2.18 4.96 -11.69
C ILE A 167 -2.06 3.50 -11.24
N ILE A 168 -1.95 3.25 -9.94
CA ILE A 168 -1.89 1.88 -9.40
C ILE A 168 -3.13 1.08 -9.82
N PHE A 169 -4.30 1.71 -9.77
CA PHE A 169 -5.56 1.07 -10.08
C PHE A 169 -5.69 0.72 -11.56
N LEU A 170 -5.20 1.58 -12.46
CA LEU A 170 -5.08 1.27 -13.89
C LEU A 170 -4.15 0.08 -14.12
N ILE A 171 -3.00 0.03 -13.44
CA ILE A 171 -2.10 -1.12 -13.49
C ILE A 171 -2.83 -2.39 -13.06
N VAL A 172 -3.54 -2.36 -11.92
CA VAL A 172 -4.35 -3.48 -11.42
C VAL A 172 -5.37 -3.95 -12.46
N MET A 173 -6.07 -3.03 -13.15
CA MET A 173 -7.02 -3.42 -14.20
C MET A 173 -6.35 -4.11 -15.38
N ILE A 174 -5.19 -3.62 -15.82
CA ILE A 174 -4.42 -4.26 -16.90
C ILE A 174 -4.00 -5.66 -16.47
N PHE A 175 -3.48 -5.81 -15.24
CA PHE A 175 -3.15 -7.11 -14.68
C PHE A 175 -4.37 -8.04 -14.61
N ASN A 176 -5.55 -7.54 -14.23
CA ASN A 176 -6.79 -8.33 -14.22
C ASN A 176 -7.10 -8.90 -15.59
N VAL A 177 -7.13 -8.05 -16.62
CA VAL A 177 -7.42 -8.48 -17.98
C VAL A 177 -6.41 -9.52 -18.47
N ILE A 178 -5.11 -9.30 -18.25
CA ILE A 178 -4.04 -10.22 -18.67
C ILE A 178 -4.12 -11.55 -17.91
N THR A 179 -4.23 -11.52 -16.59
CA THR A 179 -4.26 -12.72 -15.74
C THR A 179 -5.49 -13.57 -16.04
N ILE A 180 -6.68 -12.97 -16.17
CA ILE A 180 -7.93 -13.71 -16.40
C ILE A 180 -7.99 -14.27 -17.83
N SER A 181 -7.54 -13.50 -18.83
CA SER A 181 -7.56 -13.96 -20.22
C SER A 181 -6.68 -15.19 -20.47
N ARG A 182 -5.64 -15.38 -19.66
CA ARG A 182 -4.68 -16.50 -19.75
C ARG A 182 -5.09 -17.75 -18.97
N TYR A 183 -6.09 -17.70 -18.09
CA TYR A 183 -6.50 -18.90 -17.36
C TYR A 183 -7.13 -19.94 -18.30
N LYS A 184 -6.90 -21.23 -18.05
CA LYS A 184 -7.61 -22.34 -18.70
C LYS A 184 -8.80 -22.77 -17.84
N ILE A 185 -9.86 -23.32 -18.46
CA ILE A 185 -11.04 -23.81 -17.72
C ILE A 185 -10.64 -24.83 -16.66
N ILE A 186 -9.75 -25.76 -17.02
CA ILE A 186 -9.24 -26.80 -16.13
C ILE A 186 -8.56 -26.22 -14.88
N ASP A 187 -7.85 -25.09 -15.01
CA ASP A 187 -7.21 -24.41 -13.88
C ASP A 187 -8.22 -23.69 -12.97
N LEU A 188 -9.33 -23.21 -13.53
CA LEU A 188 -10.40 -22.53 -12.77
C LEU A 188 -11.22 -23.54 -11.96
N VAL A 189 -11.60 -24.66 -12.57
CA VAL A 189 -12.43 -25.71 -11.92
C VAL A 189 -11.62 -26.48 -10.88
N ASN A 190 -10.34 -26.79 -11.16
CA ASN A 190 -9.47 -27.50 -10.22
C ASN A 190 -8.73 -26.57 -9.25
N ALA A 191 -9.06 -25.28 -9.19
CA ALA A 191 -8.36 -24.30 -8.36
C ALA A 191 -8.33 -24.66 -6.86
N SER A 192 -9.33 -25.38 -6.33
CA SER A 192 -9.32 -25.85 -4.93
C SER A 192 -8.50 -27.11 -4.69
N LYS A 193 -8.09 -27.82 -5.74
CA LYS A 193 -7.28 -29.04 -5.63
C LYS A 193 -5.78 -28.76 -5.69
N LYS A 194 -5.37 -27.59 -6.19
CA LYS A 194 -3.97 -27.13 -6.15
C LYS A 194 -3.65 -26.65 -4.73
N VAL A 195 -2.99 -27.50 -3.96
CA VAL A 195 -2.32 -27.10 -2.71
C VAL A 195 -1.09 -26.27 -3.07
N GLU A 196 -0.97 -25.05 -2.54
CA GLU A 196 0.25 -24.26 -2.66
C GLU A 196 1.33 -24.93 -1.78
N ASN A 197 2.24 -25.68 -2.40
CA ASN A 197 3.39 -26.25 -1.71
C ASN A 197 4.38 -25.12 -1.39
N ILE A 198 4.36 -24.62 -0.16
CA ILE A 198 5.36 -23.68 0.33
C ILE A 198 6.64 -24.49 0.57
N LYS A 199 7.62 -24.36 -0.32
CA LYS A 199 8.93 -24.98 -0.12
C LYS A 199 9.70 -24.18 0.92
N PHE A 200 9.74 -24.66 2.16
CA PHE A 200 10.54 -24.06 3.22
C PHE A 200 12.03 -24.31 2.97
N LYS A 201 12.87 -23.29 3.20
CA LYS A 201 14.33 -23.44 3.22
C LYS A 201 14.81 -23.96 4.58
N ASN A 202 16.07 -24.37 4.67
CA ASN A 202 16.68 -24.79 5.93
C ASN A 202 16.56 -23.69 7.01
N PRO A 203 16.27 -24.04 8.29
CA PRO A 203 16.05 -23.09 9.38
C PRO A 203 17.24 -22.14 9.61
N ILE A 204 18.46 -22.61 9.35
CA ILE A 204 19.70 -21.81 9.44
C ILE A 204 19.65 -20.58 8.51
N VAL A 205 19.02 -20.69 7.34
CA VAL A 205 18.89 -19.57 6.39
C VAL A 205 18.06 -18.46 7.02
N TYR A 206 16.96 -18.79 7.70
CA TYR A 206 16.11 -17.80 8.36
C TYR A 206 16.82 -17.10 9.51
N VAL A 207 17.57 -17.85 10.32
CA VAL A 207 18.39 -17.28 11.40
C VAL A 207 19.46 -16.31 10.86
N LEU A 208 20.20 -16.69 9.82
CA LEU A 208 21.19 -15.81 9.19
C LEU A 208 20.54 -14.55 8.58
N THR A 209 19.39 -14.69 7.94
CA THR A 209 18.65 -13.53 7.42
C THR A 209 18.14 -12.62 8.52
N PHE A 210 17.77 -13.14 9.69
CA PHE A 210 17.34 -12.35 10.84
C PHE A 210 18.48 -11.45 11.36
N PHE A 211 19.67 -12.01 11.60
CA PHE A 211 20.83 -11.22 12.05
C PHE A 211 21.25 -10.18 11.01
N THR A 212 21.25 -10.56 9.72
CA THR A 212 21.55 -9.64 8.61
C THR A 212 20.54 -8.49 8.57
N SER A 213 19.23 -8.79 8.73
CA SER A 213 18.17 -7.78 8.76
C SER A 213 18.30 -6.82 9.94
N THR A 214 18.65 -7.34 11.12
CA THR A 214 18.83 -6.54 12.33
C THR A 214 20.03 -5.61 12.18
N TYR A 215 21.13 -6.11 11.60
CA TYR A 215 22.30 -5.28 11.29
C TYR A 215 21.96 -4.15 10.30
N LEU A 216 21.21 -4.44 9.23
CA LEU A 216 20.74 -3.45 8.26
C LEU A 216 19.85 -2.37 8.89
N LEU A 217 18.94 -2.75 9.79
CA LEU A 217 18.08 -1.80 10.50
C LEU A 217 18.87 -0.94 11.49
N LEU A 218 19.78 -1.53 12.26
CA LEU A 218 20.63 -0.81 13.20
C LEU A 218 21.57 0.17 12.50
N THR A 219 22.15 -0.22 11.36
CA THR A 219 23.00 0.67 10.56
C THR A 219 22.20 1.82 9.97
N SER A 220 21.01 1.55 9.41
CA SER A 220 20.10 2.60 8.93
C SER A 220 19.74 3.60 10.04
N TYR A 221 19.38 3.11 11.23
CA TYR A 221 19.03 3.95 12.37
C TYR A 221 20.22 4.78 12.90
N LYS A 222 21.41 4.17 13.02
CA LYS A 222 22.63 4.91 13.39
C LYS A 222 23.00 5.96 12.36
N SER A 223 22.81 5.70 11.06
CA SER A 223 23.03 6.69 10.01
C SER A 223 22.13 7.91 10.16
N VAL A 224 20.90 7.77 10.66
CA VAL A 224 20.01 8.91 10.93
C VAL A 224 20.51 9.74 12.11
N ILE A 225 20.94 9.11 13.20
CA ILE A 225 21.39 9.81 14.42
C ILE A 225 22.72 10.53 14.21
N ASN A 226 23.65 9.90 13.51
CA ASN A 226 25.00 10.46 13.32
C ASN A 226 25.07 11.52 12.22
N LEU A 227 23.99 11.76 11.47
CA LEU A 227 23.95 12.80 10.44
C LEU A 227 23.74 14.17 11.09
N LEU A 228 24.69 15.09 10.91
CA LEU A 228 24.45 16.51 11.17
C LEU A 228 23.52 17.09 10.08
N PRO A 229 22.63 18.05 10.41
CA PRO A 229 21.67 18.65 9.47
C PRO A 229 22.29 19.19 8.16
N ASN A 230 23.58 19.55 8.17
CA ASN A 230 24.28 20.10 7.00
C ASN A 230 24.83 19.07 6.00
N GLU A 231 24.78 17.76 6.29
CA GLU A 231 25.26 16.70 5.38
C GLU A 231 24.12 15.98 4.64
N LEU A 232 22.88 16.44 4.78
CA LEU A 232 21.68 15.81 4.22
C LEU A 232 21.62 15.97 2.69
N THR A 233 22.23 15.04 1.97
CA THR A 233 22.10 14.92 0.50
C THR A 233 21.05 13.88 0.11
N ASN A 234 20.37 14.09 -1.03
CA ASN A 234 19.36 13.17 -1.57
C ASN A 234 19.86 11.72 -1.66
N TYR A 235 21.13 11.53 -1.97
CA TYR A 235 21.75 10.20 -2.04
C TYR A 235 21.79 9.49 -0.68
N ILE A 236 22.10 10.20 0.40
CA ILE A 236 22.16 9.65 1.75
C ILE A 236 20.75 9.28 2.22
N VAL A 237 19.75 10.13 1.97
CA VAL A 237 18.34 9.84 2.29
C VAL A 237 17.86 8.58 1.56
N LEU A 238 18.14 8.47 0.26
CA LEU A 238 17.75 7.31 -0.53
C LEU A 238 18.43 6.02 -0.04
N LYS A 239 19.70 6.09 0.38
CA LYS A 239 20.43 4.97 0.98
C LYS A 239 19.82 4.54 2.32
N ILE A 240 19.48 5.48 3.20
CA ILE A 240 18.87 5.20 4.51
C ILE A 240 17.50 4.53 4.32
N VAL A 241 16.65 5.09 3.46
CA VAL A 241 15.31 4.55 3.14
C VAL A 241 15.43 3.17 2.50
N GLY A 242 16.34 3.00 1.55
CA GLY A 242 16.58 1.72 0.88
C GLY A 242 17.00 0.61 1.85
N PHE A 243 17.98 0.88 2.72
CA PHE A 243 18.39 -0.08 3.75
C PHE A 243 17.33 -0.33 4.81
N GLY A 244 16.55 0.68 5.17
CA GLY A 244 15.40 0.53 6.07
C GLY A 244 14.39 -0.46 5.52
N ILE A 245 13.94 -0.27 4.27
CA ILE A 245 12.96 -1.14 3.61
C ILE A 245 13.50 -2.56 3.44
N LEU A 246 14.74 -2.70 2.93
CA LEU A 246 15.36 -4.02 2.76
C LEU A 246 15.49 -4.73 4.11
N GLY A 247 15.93 -4.01 5.14
CA GLY A 247 16.00 -4.50 6.51
C GLY A 247 14.64 -4.98 7.03
N THR A 248 13.59 -4.16 6.90
CA THR A 248 12.23 -4.53 7.33
C THR A 248 11.68 -5.72 6.55
N PHE A 249 11.89 -5.77 5.24
CA PHE A 249 11.47 -6.90 4.40
C PHE A 249 12.16 -8.20 4.81
N LEU A 250 13.48 -8.18 4.96
CA LEU A 250 14.28 -9.34 5.41
C LEU A 250 13.88 -9.77 6.83
N PHE A 251 13.58 -8.82 7.71
CA PHE A 251 13.14 -9.07 9.07
C PHE A 251 11.82 -9.86 9.08
N PHE A 252 10.78 -9.36 8.39
CA PHE A 252 9.51 -10.07 8.28
C PHE A 252 9.63 -11.40 7.54
N TYR A 253 10.50 -11.49 6.52
CA TYR A 253 10.78 -12.73 5.82
C TYR A 253 11.38 -13.79 6.76
N SER A 254 12.34 -13.40 7.61
CA SER A 254 12.93 -14.31 8.60
C SER A 254 11.93 -14.72 9.67
N LEU A 255 11.09 -13.80 10.15
CA LEU A 255 10.07 -14.08 11.16
C LEU A 255 9.07 -15.10 10.62
N ALA A 256 8.54 -14.85 9.42
CA ALA A 256 7.61 -15.78 8.77
C ALA A 256 8.21 -17.17 8.57
N GLY A 257 9.51 -17.24 8.27
CA GLY A 257 10.23 -18.51 8.15
C GLY A 257 10.34 -19.29 9.45
N VAL A 258 10.53 -18.60 10.59
CA VAL A 258 10.62 -19.24 11.92
C VAL A 258 9.25 -19.70 12.41
N PHE A 259 8.19 -18.91 12.20
CA PHE A 259 6.84 -19.25 12.68
C PHE A 259 6.15 -20.35 11.86
N LEU A 260 6.59 -20.58 10.63
CA LEU A 260 6.01 -21.59 9.73
C LEU A 260 6.78 -22.93 9.73
N TYR A 261 7.94 -23.00 10.40
CA TYR A 261 8.70 -24.23 10.63
C TYR A 261 8.34 -24.81 11.99
#